data_AF-A0A183GCD8-F1
#
_entry.id   AF-A0A183GCD8-F1
#
_cell.length_a   1.000
_cell.length_b   1.000
_cell.length_c   1.000
_cell.angle_alpha   90.00
_cell.angle_beta   90.00
_cell.angle_gamma   90.00
#
_symmetry.space_group_name_H-M   'P 1'
#
loop_
_entity.id
_entity.type
_entity.pdbx_description
1 polymer ?
#
loop_
_entity_poly.entity_id
_entity_poly.type
_entity_poly.pdbx_seq_one_letter_code
_entity_poly.pdbx_strand_id
1 'polypeptide(L)'
;MMMQCDNSDPQLLDVLYATEMLDRVYPQTNIYFSECIQGANFVLGLAVAKGDDYRWRPKTRTYDYGRVQLSWMGDKQWKVHPHWRYCFLNDTDTNITKEEAFVIYATQMKHSGKIPELCRPREHLVKKLLVDLEATSALQDSWDQQWQFLKDNLIHLVFFTAPSGLIRFYNQTLDDYDYEDPNWNIFDHIGAILSIEHVQE
;
A
#
# COMPACT_ATOMS: atom_id res chain seq x y z
N MET A 1 -13.06 31.07 -2.83
CA MET A 1 -11.85 31.69 -3.43
C MET A 1 -11.77 31.22 -4.87
N MET A 2 -11.93 32.11 -5.85
CA MET A 2 -11.73 31.76 -7.27
C MET A 2 -10.25 31.97 -7.60
N MET A 3 -9.55 30.91 -8.01
CA MET A 3 -8.19 31.03 -8.54
C MET A 3 -8.28 31.75 -9.89
N GLN A 4 -7.97 33.05 -9.91
CA GLN A 4 -7.96 33.87 -11.13
C GLN A 4 -6.60 33.73 -11.83
N CYS A 5 -6.62 33.54 -13.15
CA CYS A 5 -5.44 33.39 -14.01
C CYS A 5 -4.56 34.65 -14.12
N ASP A 6 -4.91 35.71 -13.43
CA ASP A 6 -4.22 37.00 -13.51
C ASP A 6 -3.04 37.10 -12.54
N ASN A 7 -2.86 36.10 -11.65
CA ASN A 7 -1.79 36.09 -10.68
C ASN A 7 -1.01 34.77 -10.74
N SER A 8 0.26 34.85 -11.15
CA SER A 8 1.18 33.72 -11.24
C SER A 8 1.82 33.34 -9.89
N ASP A 9 1.57 34.13 -8.86
CA ASP A 9 2.17 33.92 -7.54
C ASP A 9 1.50 32.73 -6.82
N PRO A 10 2.29 31.78 -6.29
CA PRO A 10 1.76 30.64 -5.54
C PRO A 10 1.00 31.14 -4.31
N GLN A 11 -0.26 30.74 -4.18
CA GLN A 11 -1.08 31.09 -3.03
C GLN A 11 -0.85 30.07 -1.91
N LEU A 12 -0.30 30.54 -0.79
CA LEU A 12 -0.25 29.77 0.45
C LEU A 12 -1.65 29.74 1.07
N LEU A 13 -2.22 28.55 1.17
CA LEU A 13 -3.46 28.31 1.92
C LEU A 13 -3.10 27.41 3.10
N ASP A 14 -3.08 27.99 4.29
CA ASP A 14 -2.49 27.35 5.48
C ASP A 14 -3.24 26.12 5.97
N VAL A 15 -4.53 25.95 5.63
CA VAL A 15 -5.34 24.81 6.09
C VAL A 15 -6.38 24.42 5.05
N LEU A 16 -6.21 23.24 4.45
CA LEU A 16 -7.27 22.56 3.71
C LEU A 16 -7.22 21.08 4.07
N TYR A 17 -8.35 20.59 4.56
CA TYR A 17 -8.52 19.22 5.03
C TYR A 17 -8.63 18.28 3.83
N ALA A 18 -7.70 17.33 3.70
CA ALA A 18 -7.81 16.24 2.73
C ALA A 18 -8.64 15.09 3.32
N THR A 19 -9.53 14.49 2.53
CA THR A 19 -10.32 13.31 2.96
C THR A 19 -10.37 12.27 1.86
N GLU A 20 -10.03 11.02 2.17
CA GLU A 20 -10.52 9.83 1.44
C GLU A 20 -11.72 9.18 2.16
N MET A 21 -11.88 9.42 3.46
CA MET A 21 -13.02 8.97 4.27
C MET A 21 -13.56 10.16 5.09
N LEU A 22 -14.85 10.44 4.96
CA LEU A 22 -15.52 11.61 5.58
C LEU A 22 -15.57 11.56 7.12
N ASP A 23 -15.15 10.45 7.73
CA ASP A 23 -15.25 10.21 9.16
C ASP A 23 -14.13 10.89 9.97
N ARG A 24 -13.04 11.33 9.32
CA ARG A 24 -11.89 11.94 9.98
C ARG A 24 -11.38 13.15 9.21
N VAL A 25 -11.11 14.23 9.94
CA VAL A 25 -10.64 15.52 9.42
C VAL A 25 -9.28 15.82 10.07
N TYR A 26 -8.21 15.73 9.29
CA TYR A 26 -6.84 15.97 9.78
C TYR A 26 -6.36 17.37 9.40
N PRO A 27 -5.87 18.18 10.35
CA PRO A 27 -5.27 19.46 10.01
C PRO A 27 -4.02 19.21 9.15
N GLN A 28 -4.01 19.77 7.94
CA GLN A 28 -2.91 19.65 6.99
C GLN A 28 -2.59 21.03 6.43
N THR A 29 -1.31 21.39 6.45
CA THR A 29 -0.80 22.61 5.83
C THR A 29 -0.27 22.28 4.43
N ASN A 30 -0.79 22.98 3.42
CA ASN A 30 -0.51 22.73 2.02
C ASN A 30 -0.02 24.01 1.32
N ILE A 31 0.83 23.83 0.31
CA ILE A 31 1.23 24.86 -0.64
C ILE A 31 0.47 24.58 -1.94
N TYR A 32 -0.20 25.60 -2.49
CA TYR A 32 -0.97 25.46 -3.72
C TYR A 32 -0.26 26.14 -4.89
N PHE A 33 -0.07 25.38 -5.95
CA PHE A 33 0.39 25.85 -7.24
C PHE A 33 -0.80 25.85 -8.19
N SER A 34 -0.93 26.90 -9.01
CA SER A 34 -2.00 26.98 -10.02
C SER A 34 -1.44 27.49 -11.35
N GLU A 35 -1.84 26.84 -12.45
CA GLU A 35 -1.43 27.23 -13.80
C GLU A 35 -2.62 27.13 -14.78
N CYS A 36 -2.73 28.06 -15.72
CA CYS A 36 -3.84 28.08 -16.68
C CYS A 36 -3.47 27.35 -17.97
N ILE A 37 -4.37 26.49 -18.44
CA ILE A 37 -4.12 25.68 -19.63
C ILE A 37 -4.38 26.52 -20.88
N GLN A 38 -3.34 26.75 -21.68
CA GLN A 38 -3.46 27.52 -22.91
C GLN A 38 -4.47 26.88 -23.88
N GLY A 39 -5.38 27.70 -24.43
CA GLY A 39 -6.40 27.24 -25.37
C GLY A 39 -7.59 26.54 -24.73
N ALA A 40 -7.70 26.51 -23.40
CA ALA A 40 -8.85 25.97 -22.70
C ALA A 40 -9.25 26.84 -21.50
N ASN A 41 -10.51 26.75 -21.08
CA ASN A 41 -11.03 27.46 -19.89
C ASN A 41 -10.79 26.65 -18.60
N PHE A 42 -9.63 26.02 -18.48
CA PHE A 42 -9.28 25.18 -17.33
C PHE A 42 -8.05 25.72 -16.59
N VAL A 43 -8.08 25.60 -15.26
CA VAL A 43 -6.96 25.91 -14.35
C VAL A 43 -6.53 24.61 -13.68
N LEU A 44 -5.24 24.30 -13.75
CA LEU A 44 -4.62 23.18 -13.07
C LEU A 44 -4.16 23.65 -11.69
N GLY A 45 -4.75 23.10 -10.63
CA GLY A 45 -4.29 23.28 -9.25
C GLY A 45 -3.53 22.05 -8.75
N LEU A 46 -2.38 22.25 -8.10
CA LEU A 46 -1.61 21.22 -7.42
C LEU A 46 -1.44 21.62 -5.96
N ALA A 47 -1.90 20.76 -5.04
CA ALA A 47 -1.64 20.89 -3.62
C ALA A 47 -0.43 20.02 -3.24
N VAL A 48 0.54 20.60 -2.54
CA VAL A 48 1.71 19.90 -2.00
C VAL A 48 1.71 20.09 -0.49
N ALA A 49 1.76 19.00 0.28
CA ALA A 49 1.86 19.10 1.73
C ALA A 49 3.18 19.77 2.13
N LYS A 50 3.15 20.66 3.11
CA LYS A 50 4.36 21.34 3.61
C LYS A 50 5.36 20.30 4.12
N GLY A 51 6.57 20.29 3.56
CA GLY A 51 7.60 19.28 3.87
C GLY A 51 7.73 18.17 2.83
N ASP A 52 6.74 17.99 1.94
CA ASP A 52 6.82 17.07 0.79
C ASP A 52 7.47 17.71 -0.46
N ASP A 53 8.11 18.86 -0.27
CA ASP A 53 8.80 19.63 -1.30
C ASP A 53 10.00 18.87 -1.89
N TYR A 54 10.50 17.87 -1.17
CA TYR A 54 11.64 17.05 -1.56
C TYR A 54 11.24 15.61 -1.82
N ARG A 55 11.76 15.04 -2.90
CA ARG A 55 11.64 13.61 -3.21
C ARG A 55 12.99 12.94 -3.16
N TRP A 56 13.04 11.77 -2.53
CA TRP A 56 14.20 10.90 -2.62
C TRP A 56 14.46 10.51 -4.08
N ARG A 57 15.70 10.70 -4.54
CA ARG A 57 16.17 10.24 -5.85
C ARG A 57 17.41 9.37 -5.66
N PRO A 58 17.51 8.24 -6.39
CA PRO A 58 18.73 7.44 -6.37
C PRO A 58 19.91 8.24 -6.91
N LYS A 59 21.08 8.08 -6.30
CA LYS A 59 22.33 8.75 -6.72
C LYS A 59 22.71 8.37 -8.16
N THR A 60 22.44 7.12 -8.53
CA THR A 60 22.68 6.59 -9.88
C THR A 60 21.38 6.60 -10.68
N ARG A 61 21.43 7.12 -11.92
CA ARG A 61 20.26 7.18 -12.80
C ARG A 61 19.87 5.82 -13.38
N THR A 62 20.85 4.94 -13.54
CA THR A 62 20.65 3.56 -14.01
C THR A 62 20.43 2.64 -12.81
N TYR A 63 19.38 1.82 -12.89
CA TYR A 63 19.13 0.77 -11.93
C TYR A 63 19.78 -0.51 -12.45
N ASP A 64 20.58 -1.18 -11.62
CA ASP A 64 21.10 -2.50 -11.96
C ASP A 64 20.04 -3.56 -11.61
N TYR A 65 19.40 -4.10 -12.64
CA TYR A 65 18.38 -5.14 -12.49
C TYR A 65 18.97 -6.52 -12.16
N GLY A 66 20.27 -6.75 -12.41
CA GLY A 66 20.95 -7.99 -12.05
C GLY A 66 21.09 -8.19 -10.54
N ARG A 67 21.06 -7.10 -9.77
CA ARG A 67 21.13 -7.14 -8.29
C ARG A 67 19.83 -7.60 -7.62
N VAL A 68 18.73 -7.71 -8.37
CA VAL A 68 17.43 -8.12 -7.83
C VAL A 68 17.56 -9.51 -7.19
N GLN A 69 17.17 -9.64 -5.93
CA GLN A 69 17.13 -10.92 -5.24
C GLN A 69 15.69 -11.40 -5.06
N LEU A 70 15.44 -12.66 -5.41
CA LEU A 70 14.12 -13.27 -5.23
C LEU A 70 13.78 -13.50 -3.75
N SER A 71 14.79 -13.57 -2.88
CA SER A 71 14.61 -13.61 -1.43
C SER A 71 13.86 -12.38 -0.91
N TRP A 72 13.95 -11.23 -1.58
CA TRP A 72 13.15 -10.05 -1.23
C TRP A 72 11.65 -10.25 -1.40
N MET A 73 11.19 -11.31 -2.07
CA MET A 73 9.77 -11.63 -2.27
C MET A 73 9.47 -13.08 -1.87
N GLY A 74 10.40 -13.72 -1.14
CA GLY A 74 10.31 -15.15 -0.83
C GLY A 74 9.24 -15.47 0.21
N ASP A 75 8.95 -14.52 1.09
CA ASP A 75 7.84 -14.56 2.04
C ASP A 75 6.53 -14.20 1.34
N LYS A 76 5.41 -14.87 1.69
CA LYS A 76 4.07 -14.50 1.18
C LYS A 76 3.46 -13.29 1.91
N GLN A 77 4.24 -12.66 2.78
CA GLN A 77 3.86 -11.62 3.72
C GLN A 77 4.05 -10.20 3.16
N TRP A 78 3.71 -10.04 1.88
CA TRP A 78 3.65 -8.74 1.23
C TRP A 78 2.50 -8.65 0.23
N LYS A 79 2.04 -7.43 0.00
CA LYS A 79 1.07 -7.05 -1.02
C LYS A 79 1.55 -5.79 -1.73
N VAL A 80 1.03 -5.59 -2.94
CA VAL A 80 1.14 -4.29 -3.61
C VAL A 80 -0.20 -3.59 -3.63
N HIS A 81 -0.21 -2.30 -3.95
CA HIS A 81 -1.42 -1.49 -3.97
C HIS A 81 -2.50 -2.11 -4.90
N PRO A 82 -3.79 -2.15 -4.49
CA PRO A 82 -4.88 -2.80 -5.25
C PRO A 82 -5.03 -2.29 -6.68
N HIS A 83 -4.86 -0.99 -6.89
CA HIS A 83 -5.14 -0.34 -8.16
C HIS A 83 -3.89 -0.03 -9.00
N TRP A 84 -2.69 -0.22 -8.45
CA TRP A 84 -1.46 0.10 -9.17
C TRP A 84 -1.02 -1.11 -9.99
N ARG A 85 -0.87 -0.91 -11.30
CA ARG A 85 -0.29 -1.93 -12.19
C ARG A 85 1.18 -1.60 -12.36
N TYR A 86 2.09 -2.46 -11.91
CA TYR A 86 3.53 -2.21 -12.00
C TYR A 86 4.06 -2.61 -13.38
N CYS A 87 3.61 -3.77 -13.87
CA CYS A 87 3.83 -4.25 -15.23
C CYS A 87 2.47 -4.58 -15.87
N PHE A 88 2.40 -4.53 -17.19
CA PHE A 88 1.27 -5.10 -17.91
C PHE A 88 1.27 -6.63 -17.77
N LEU A 89 0.09 -7.21 -17.60
CA LEU A 89 -0.08 -8.67 -17.59
C LEU A 89 -0.07 -9.17 -19.03
N ASN A 90 0.55 -10.32 -19.26
CA ASN A 90 0.48 -11.01 -20.54
C ASN A 90 -0.86 -11.76 -20.65
N ASP A 91 -1.30 -12.08 -21.86
CA ASP A 91 -2.56 -12.80 -22.10
C ASP A 91 -2.59 -14.21 -21.48
N THR A 92 -1.43 -14.75 -21.09
CA THR A 92 -1.27 -16.03 -20.38
C THR A 92 -1.45 -15.94 -18.87
N ASP A 93 -1.57 -14.72 -18.32
CA ASP A 93 -1.53 -14.45 -16.88
C ASP A 93 -2.93 -14.35 -16.25
N THR A 94 -3.94 -14.99 -16.85
CA THR A 94 -5.35 -14.83 -16.45
C THR A 94 -5.71 -15.44 -15.10
N ASN A 95 -4.81 -16.19 -14.45
CA ASN A 95 -5.07 -16.87 -13.17
C ASN A 95 -3.96 -16.68 -12.12
N ILE A 96 -3.15 -15.63 -12.26
CA ILE A 96 -2.12 -15.29 -11.28
C ILE A 96 -2.44 -13.96 -10.60
N THR A 97 -2.04 -13.83 -9.35
CA THR A 97 -2.11 -12.56 -8.63
C THR A 97 -1.09 -11.58 -9.21
N LYS A 98 -1.33 -10.28 -9.02
CA LYS A 98 -0.40 -9.21 -9.41
C LYS A 98 0.97 -9.35 -8.73
N GLU A 99 1.01 -9.86 -7.49
CA GLU A 99 2.27 -10.16 -6.78
C GLU A 99 3.01 -11.30 -7.45
N GLU A 100 2.34 -12.41 -7.78
CA GLU A 100 2.94 -13.53 -8.50
C GLU A 100 3.46 -13.12 -9.87
N ALA A 101 2.67 -12.34 -10.62
CA ALA A 101 3.09 -11.77 -11.90
C ALA A 101 4.35 -10.91 -11.73
N PHE A 102 4.41 -10.09 -10.68
CA PHE A 102 5.58 -9.26 -10.40
C PHE A 102 6.83 -10.11 -10.08
N VAL A 103 6.69 -11.21 -9.33
CA VAL A 103 7.80 -12.13 -9.05
C VAL A 103 8.35 -12.76 -10.35
N ILE A 104 7.47 -13.12 -11.29
CA ILE A 104 7.88 -13.62 -12.61
C ILE A 104 8.72 -12.57 -13.36
N TYR A 105 8.23 -11.33 -13.43
CA TYR A 105 8.98 -10.25 -14.09
C TYR A 105 10.28 -9.90 -13.36
N ALA A 106 10.31 -9.92 -12.03
CA ALA A 106 11.52 -9.71 -11.25
C ALA A 106 12.56 -10.82 -11.49
N THR A 107 12.12 -12.06 -11.70
CA THR A 107 12.98 -13.18 -12.11
C THR A 107 13.61 -12.93 -13.48
N GLN A 108 12.81 -12.47 -14.45
CA GLN A 108 13.31 -12.06 -15.76
C GLN A 108 14.30 -10.90 -15.68
N MET A 109 14.03 -9.92 -14.81
CA MET A 109 14.95 -8.78 -14.55
C MET A 109 16.29 -9.26 -14.02
N LYS A 110 16.29 -10.15 -13.02
CA LYS A 110 17.50 -10.75 -12.45
C LYS A 110 18.31 -11.51 -13.50
N HIS A 111 17.64 -12.34 -14.32
CA HIS A 111 18.32 -13.17 -15.32
C HIS A 111 18.87 -12.37 -16.50
N SER A 112 18.11 -11.39 -17.00
CA SER A 112 18.47 -10.61 -18.19
C SER A 112 19.30 -9.37 -17.87
N GLY A 113 19.31 -8.91 -16.61
CA GLY A 113 19.88 -7.63 -16.20
C GLY A 113 19.13 -6.41 -16.76
N LYS A 114 17.91 -6.60 -17.30
CA LYS A 114 17.13 -5.55 -17.99
C LYS A 114 15.67 -5.58 -17.55
N ILE A 115 14.99 -4.46 -17.71
CA ILE A 115 13.53 -4.39 -17.49
C ILE A 115 12.76 -5.07 -18.65
N PRO A 116 11.80 -5.97 -18.36
CA PRO A 116 10.90 -6.51 -19.38
C PRO A 116 10.07 -5.42 -20.07
N GLU A 117 9.74 -5.63 -21.35
CA GLU A 117 8.96 -4.67 -22.14
C GLU A 117 7.61 -4.31 -21.49
N LEU A 118 6.94 -5.31 -20.90
CA LEU A 118 5.66 -5.12 -20.21
C LEU A 118 5.77 -4.22 -18.97
N CYS A 119 6.96 -4.08 -18.40
CA CYS A 119 7.25 -3.22 -17.25
C CYS A 119 7.78 -1.83 -17.65
N ARG A 120 8.30 -1.68 -18.88
CA ARG A 120 8.99 -0.46 -19.33
C ARG A 120 8.13 0.81 -19.24
N PRO A 121 6.82 0.82 -19.61
CA PRO A 121 6.00 2.03 -19.54
C PRO A 121 5.84 2.59 -18.12
N ARG A 122 6.14 1.79 -17.09
CA ARG A 122 6.04 2.16 -15.68
C ARG A 122 7.36 1.91 -14.94
N GLU A 123 8.48 2.00 -15.65
CA GLU A 123 9.83 1.72 -15.14
C GLU A 123 10.12 2.42 -13.79
N HIS A 124 9.73 3.68 -13.64
CA HIS A 124 9.91 4.43 -12.40
C HIS A 124 9.20 3.79 -11.20
N LEU A 125 7.96 3.33 -11.40
CA LEU A 125 7.17 2.70 -10.35
C LEU A 125 7.74 1.32 -10.00
N VAL A 126 8.14 0.55 -11.00
CA VAL A 126 8.79 -0.76 -10.84
C VAL A 126 10.09 -0.63 -10.06
N LYS A 127 10.95 0.32 -10.44
CA LYS A 127 12.20 0.60 -9.72
C LYS A 127 11.93 0.96 -8.26
N LYS A 128 10.93 1.80 -8.00
CA LYS A 128 10.60 2.22 -6.64
C LYS A 128 10.11 1.05 -5.80
N LEU A 129 9.31 0.15 -6.37
CA LEU A 129 8.90 -1.09 -5.71
C LEU A 129 10.09 -2.01 -5.40
N LEU A 130 11.01 -2.21 -6.35
CA LEU A 130 12.21 -3.03 -6.11
C LEU A 130 13.10 -2.49 -4.99
N VAL A 131 13.27 -1.16 -4.92
CA VAL A 131 14.03 -0.51 -3.84
C VAL A 131 13.33 -0.70 -2.50
N ASP A 132 12.02 -0.51 -2.44
CA ASP A 132 11.28 -0.67 -1.20
C ASP A 132 11.25 -2.16 -0.76
N LEU A 133 11.20 -3.11 -1.68
CA LEU A 133 11.35 -4.55 -1.40
C LEU A 133 12.73 -4.88 -0.83
N GLU A 134 13.80 -4.34 -1.41
CA GLU A 134 15.18 -4.48 -0.90
C GLU A 134 15.29 -3.90 0.51
N ALA A 135 14.84 -2.65 0.70
CA ALA A 135 14.96 -1.93 1.97
C ALA A 135 14.14 -2.58 3.11
N THR A 136 13.04 -3.25 2.78
CA THR A 136 12.16 -3.90 3.76
C THR A 136 12.41 -5.40 3.91
N SER A 137 13.39 -5.96 3.19
CA SER A 137 13.63 -7.40 3.17
C SER A 137 13.98 -8.01 4.53
N ALA A 138 14.63 -7.24 5.41
CA ALA A 138 15.00 -7.67 6.77
C ALA A 138 13.91 -7.39 7.83
N LEU A 139 12.77 -6.79 7.46
CA LEU A 139 11.70 -6.52 8.44
C LEU A 139 11.12 -7.82 9.01
N GLN A 140 11.02 -8.85 8.17
CA GLN A 140 10.53 -10.16 8.58
C GLN A 140 11.36 -10.75 9.72
N ASP A 141 12.68 -10.82 9.53
CA ASP A 141 13.61 -11.33 10.54
C ASP A 141 13.53 -10.51 11.84
N SER A 142 13.32 -9.19 11.73
CA SER A 142 13.13 -8.33 12.89
C SER A 142 11.83 -8.61 13.64
N TRP A 143 10.74 -8.89 12.93
CA TRP A 143 9.46 -9.25 13.55
C TRP A 143 9.49 -10.64 14.16
N ASP A 144 10.17 -11.61 13.52
CA ASP A 144 10.37 -12.95 14.06
C ASP A 144 11.18 -12.91 15.36
N GLN A 145 12.23 -12.07 15.45
CA GLN A 145 12.97 -11.88 16.71
C GLN A 145 12.12 -11.26 17.82
N GLN A 146 11.13 -10.45 17.46
CA GLN A 146 10.21 -9.80 18.40
C GLN A 146 8.93 -10.60 18.64
N TRP A 147 8.82 -11.80 18.08
CA TRP A 147 7.62 -12.64 18.13
C TRP A 147 7.03 -12.73 19.54
N GLN A 148 7.85 -13.09 20.54
CA GLN A 148 7.39 -13.27 21.91
C GLN A 148 6.85 -11.96 22.49
N PHE A 149 7.54 -10.85 22.25
CA PHE A 149 7.08 -9.53 22.69
C PHE A 149 5.74 -9.15 22.05
N LEU A 150 5.58 -9.38 20.75
CA LEU A 150 4.32 -9.08 20.05
C LEU A 150 3.17 -9.94 20.60
N LYS A 151 3.43 -11.23 20.85
CA LYS A 151 2.46 -12.16 21.45
C LYS A 151 2.05 -11.73 22.87
N ASP A 152 3.01 -11.44 23.73
CA ASP A 152 2.76 -11.06 25.13
C ASP A 152 1.95 -9.75 25.26
N ASN A 153 2.02 -8.88 24.24
CA ASN A 153 1.30 -7.60 24.19
C ASN A 153 0.02 -7.65 23.34
N LEU A 154 -0.46 -8.83 22.94
CA LEU A 154 -1.68 -9.00 22.14
C LEU A 154 -1.63 -8.24 20.79
N ILE A 155 -0.45 -8.15 20.17
CA ILE A 155 -0.27 -7.46 18.88
C ILE A 155 -0.45 -8.46 17.74
N HIS A 156 -1.64 -8.49 17.15
CA HIS A 156 -2.01 -9.52 16.17
C HIS A 156 -1.58 -9.22 14.72
N LEU A 157 -1.36 -7.95 14.39
CA LEU A 157 -0.94 -7.51 13.07
C LEU A 157 0.08 -6.39 13.18
N VAL A 158 1.24 -6.59 12.58
CA VAL A 158 2.21 -5.53 12.33
C VAL A 158 2.29 -5.33 10.82
N PHE A 159 2.34 -4.09 10.36
CA PHE A 159 2.50 -3.82 8.93
C PHE A 159 3.41 -2.64 8.69
N PHE A 160 3.99 -2.60 7.50
CA PHE A 160 4.77 -1.49 7.00
C PHE A 160 4.34 -1.16 5.57
N THR A 161 3.91 0.08 5.35
CA THR A 161 3.54 0.57 4.03
C THR A 161 4.62 1.48 3.46
N ALA A 162 5.07 1.21 2.24
CA ALA A 162 6.05 2.02 1.55
C ALA A 162 5.41 2.88 0.44
N PRO A 163 6.02 4.02 0.06
CA PRO A 163 5.48 4.91 -0.99
C PRO A 163 5.35 4.27 -2.38
N SER A 164 6.03 3.16 -2.65
CA SER A 164 5.81 2.36 -3.87
C SER A 164 4.47 1.64 -3.90
N GLY A 165 3.65 1.70 -2.83
CA GLY A 165 2.45 0.90 -2.68
C GLY A 165 2.71 -0.53 -2.17
N LEU A 166 3.96 -0.84 -1.79
CA LEU A 166 4.31 -2.06 -1.08
C LEU A 166 3.73 -2.04 0.33
N ILE A 167 3.14 -3.16 0.74
CA ILE A 167 2.68 -3.41 2.10
C ILE A 167 3.34 -4.69 2.56
N ARG A 168 4.17 -4.63 3.59
CA ARG A 168 4.65 -5.79 4.35
C ARG A 168 3.75 -6.00 5.54
N PHE A 169 3.44 -7.24 5.88
CA PHE A 169 2.60 -7.51 7.02
C PHE A 169 2.98 -8.81 7.71
N TYR A 170 2.99 -8.77 9.03
CA TYR A 170 3.21 -9.90 9.90
C TYR A 170 1.90 -10.20 10.62
N ASN A 171 1.25 -11.27 10.19
CA ASN A 171 -0.01 -11.71 10.78
C ASN A 171 0.27 -12.81 11.82
N GLN A 172 -0.19 -12.60 13.05
CA GLN A 172 -0.24 -13.67 14.03
C GLN A 172 -1.51 -14.46 13.80
N THR A 173 -1.42 -15.78 13.63
CA THR A 173 -2.60 -16.61 13.69
C THR A 173 -3.15 -16.53 15.12
N LEU A 174 -4.40 -16.10 15.24
CA LEU A 174 -5.16 -16.04 16.50
C LEU A 174 -5.60 -17.46 16.92
N ASP A 175 -4.75 -18.46 16.74
CA ASP A 175 -5.12 -19.87 16.98
C ASP A 175 -5.45 -20.12 18.46
N ASP A 176 -4.88 -19.28 19.36
CA ASP A 176 -5.09 -19.33 20.81
C ASP A 176 -6.25 -18.42 21.30
N TYR A 177 -6.98 -17.74 20.40
CA TYR A 177 -8.03 -16.78 20.77
C TYR A 177 -9.38 -17.12 20.14
N ASP A 178 -10.39 -17.30 20.99
CA ASP A 178 -11.77 -17.34 20.56
C ASP A 178 -12.32 -15.92 20.39
N TYR A 179 -13.01 -15.66 19.28
CA TYR A 179 -13.83 -14.47 19.14
C TYR A 179 -15.12 -14.66 19.94
N GLU A 180 -15.12 -14.19 21.18
CA GLU A 180 -16.34 -14.09 21.98
C GLU A 180 -17.09 -12.79 21.64
N ASP A 181 -18.36 -12.90 21.25
CA ASP A 181 -19.24 -11.72 21.16
C ASP A 181 -19.46 -11.19 22.59
N PRO A 182 -19.16 -9.91 22.88
CA PRO A 182 -19.38 -9.35 24.22
C PRO A 182 -20.86 -9.31 24.64
N ASN A 183 -21.79 -9.51 23.71
CA ASN A 183 -23.22 -9.69 23.98
C ASN A 183 -23.66 -11.16 23.98
N TRP A 184 -22.72 -12.11 23.92
CA TRP A 184 -23.02 -13.54 23.96
C TRP A 184 -23.56 -13.92 25.35
N ASN A 185 -24.88 -13.86 25.48
CA ASN A 185 -25.57 -14.33 26.66
C ASN A 185 -25.88 -15.82 26.49
N ILE A 186 -25.34 -16.67 27.36
CA ILE A 186 -25.54 -18.13 27.29
C ILE A 186 -27.03 -18.52 27.33
N PHE A 187 -27.87 -17.66 27.94
CA PHE A 187 -29.31 -17.86 28.01
C PHE A 187 -30.03 -17.67 26.67
N ASP A 188 -29.53 -16.84 25.76
CA ASP A 188 -30.13 -16.67 24.42
C ASP A 188 -29.83 -17.88 23.52
N HIS A 189 -28.69 -18.54 23.73
CA HIS A 189 -28.32 -19.75 23.00
C HIS A 189 -29.04 -21.01 23.51
N ILE A 190 -29.20 -21.16 24.83
CA ILE A 190 -30.04 -22.22 25.41
C ILE A 190 -31.51 -21.99 25.00
N GLY A 191 -31.99 -20.75 24.99
CA GLY A 191 -33.32 -20.39 24.50
C GLY A 191 -33.54 -20.76 23.03
N ALA A 192 -32.56 -20.52 22.16
CA ALA A 192 -32.60 -20.92 20.76
C ALA A 192 -32.63 -22.45 20.58
N ILE A 193 -31.81 -23.19 21.34
CA ILE A 193 -31.76 -24.66 21.29
C ILE A 193 -33.08 -25.28 21.82
N LEU A 194 -33.63 -24.77 22.92
CA LEU A 194 -34.90 -25.24 23.49
C LEU A 194 -36.12 -24.83 22.66
N SER A 195 -36.04 -23.73 21.90
CA SER A 195 -37.12 -23.29 21.00
C SER A 195 -37.24 -24.16 19.75
N ILE A 196 -36.18 -24.87 19.35
CA ILE A 196 -36.20 -25.82 18.23
C ILE A 196 -36.88 -27.14 18.64
N GLU A 197 -36.76 -27.55 19.91
CA GLU A 197 -37.40 -28.77 20.42
C GLU A 197 -38.91 -28.61 20.66
N HIS A 198 -39.47 -27.39 20.65
CA HIS A 198 -40.91 -27.13 20.86
C HIS A 198 -41.72 -26.85 19.57
N VAL A 199 -41.13 -27.02 18.39
CA VAL A 199 -41.84 -26.84 17.09
C VAL A 199 -42.13 -28.19 16.40
N GLN A 200 -42.03 -29.30 17.14
CA GLN A 200 -42.50 -30.62 16.71
C GLN A 200 -43.51 -31.21 17.70
N GLU A 201 -44.70 -30.61 17.78
CA GLU A 201 -45.97 -31.32 18.05
C GLU A 201 -47.08 -30.75 17.16
#